data_AF-A0A5K1AJ31-F1
#
_entry.id   AF-A0A5K1AJ31-F1
#
_cell.length_a   1.000
_cell.length_b   1.000
_cell.length_c   1.000
_cell.angle_alpha   90.00
_cell.angle_beta   90.00
_cell.angle_gamma   90.00
#
_symmetry.space_group_name_H-M   'P 1'
#
loop_
_entity.id
_entity.type
_entity.pdbx_description
1 polymer ?
#
loop_
_entity_poly.entity_id
_entity_poly.type
_entity_poly.pdbx_seq_one_letter_code
_entity_poly.pdbx_strand_id
1 'polypeptide(L)' 'GPYVKIDMRSGELEGYDAVFLSPHKFVGGPGTPGILLMSKTLYCLRSSPPSSCGGGTVAFVNGFSEQ' A
#
# COMPACT_ATOMS: atom_id res chain seq x y z
N GLY A 1 -19.81 6.41 0.28
CA GLY A 1 -19.53 5.40 1.33
C GLY A 1 -18.04 5.09 1.34
N PRO A 2 -17.49 4.41 2.36
CA PRO A 2 -16.03 4.21 2.50
C PRO A 2 -15.42 3.26 1.47
N TYR A 3 -16.24 2.63 0.63
CA TYR A 3 -15.81 1.71 -0.41
C TYR A 3 -15.89 2.40 -1.77
N VAL A 4 -14.71 2.67 -2.34
CA VAL A 4 -14.54 3.19 -3.69
C VAL A 4 -13.98 2.07 -4.56
N LYS A 5 -14.52 1.91 -5.78
CA LYS A 5 -14.00 0.94 -6.73
C LYS A 5 -12.59 1.35 -7.16
N ILE A 6 -11.64 0.44 -7.02
CA ILE A 6 -10.29 0.58 -7.62
C ILE A 6 -10.29 -0.24 -8.90
N ASP A 7 -10.11 0.43 -10.03
CA ASP A 7 -10.03 -0.22 -11.35
C ASP A 7 -8.60 -0.10 -11.89
N MET A 8 -7.87 -1.22 -11.89
CA MET A 8 -6.43 -1.22 -12.21
C MET A 8 -6.17 -0.87 -13.67
N ARG A 9 -6.94 -1.38 -14.64
CA ARG A 9 -6.73 -1.13 -16.09
C ARG A 9 -5.25 -1.25 -16.56
N SER A 10 -4.44 -2.15 -15.97
CA SER A 10 -3.00 -2.25 -16.31
C SER A 10 -2.78 -2.60 -17.78
N GLY A 11 -1.84 -1.91 -18.43
CA GLY A 11 -1.58 -1.98 -19.87
C GLY A 11 -2.32 -0.90 -20.68
N GLU A 12 -3.29 -0.19 -20.09
CA GLU A 12 -3.94 0.97 -20.70
C GLU A 12 -3.18 2.27 -20.41
N LEU A 13 -3.33 3.29 -21.26
CA LEU A 13 -2.64 4.58 -21.13
C LEU A 13 -2.89 5.27 -19.76
N GLU A 14 -4.09 5.12 -19.22
CA GLU A 14 -4.50 5.66 -17.91
C GLU A 14 -4.64 4.58 -16.83
N GLY A 15 -4.05 3.41 -17.07
CA GLY A 15 -4.05 2.29 -16.15
C GLY A 15 -3.14 2.52 -14.95
N TYR A 16 -3.55 1.97 -13.81
CA TYR A 16 -2.68 1.80 -12.66
C TYR A 16 -1.95 0.48 -12.75
N ASP A 17 -0.64 0.57 -12.65
CA ASP A 17 0.27 -0.56 -12.66
C ASP A 17 0.49 -1.14 -11.25
N ALA A 18 0.39 -0.30 -10.23
CA ALA A 18 0.41 -0.68 -8.83
C ALA A 18 -0.41 0.28 -7.96
N VAL A 19 -1.00 -0.25 -6.89
CA VAL A 19 -1.74 0.49 -5.87
C VAL A 19 -1.32 0.01 -4.49
N PHE A 20 -1.04 0.92 -3.58
CA PHE A 20 -0.73 0.62 -2.19
C PHE A 20 -1.76 1.26 -1.25
N LEU A 21 -2.32 0.45 -0.35
CA LEU A 21 -3.18 0.89 0.73
C LEU A 21 -2.44 0.75 2.05
N SER A 22 -2.55 1.76 2.92
CA SER A 22 -2.02 1.76 4.29
C SER A 22 -3.17 1.71 5.30
N PRO A 23 -3.76 0.54 5.59
CA PRO A 23 -4.87 0.45 6.53
C PRO A 23 -4.51 0.97 7.93
N HIS A 24 -3.22 0.95 8.32
CA HIS A 24 -2.75 1.53 9.57
C HIS A 24 -2.95 3.06 9.70
N LYS A 25 -3.24 3.76 8.58
CA LYS A 25 -3.64 5.18 8.58
C LYS A 25 -5.15 5.38 8.77
N PHE A 26 -5.91 4.28 8.87
CA PHE A 26 -7.35 4.24 8.99
C PHE A 26 -7.73 3.27 10.12
N VAL A 27 -8.77 2.46 9.91
CA VAL A 27 -9.31 1.49 10.90
C VAL A 27 -8.30 0.43 11.37
N GLY A 28 -7.20 0.22 10.62
CA GLY A 28 -6.19 -0.78 10.98
C GLY A 28 -5.35 -0.40 12.21
N GLY A 29 -5.17 0.89 12.49
CA GLY A 29 -4.31 1.35 13.59
C GLY A 29 -2.84 0.95 13.47
N PRO A 30 -1.99 1.36 14.44
CA PRO A 30 -0.55 1.08 14.43
C PRO A 30 -0.24 -0.41 14.32
N GLY A 31 0.74 -0.77 13.48
CA GLY A 31 1.17 -2.16 13.29
C GLY A 31 0.39 -2.95 12.23
N THR A 32 -0.73 -2.43 11.71
CA THR A 32 -1.44 -3.11 10.61
C THR A 32 -0.63 -3.05 9.30
N PRO A 33 -0.38 -4.20 8.64
CA PRO A 33 0.40 -4.23 7.42
C PRO A 33 -0.29 -3.48 6.27
N GLY A 34 0.52 -2.95 5.36
CA GLY A 34 0.02 -2.38 4.11
C GLY A 34 -0.43 -3.47 3.12
N ILE A 35 -1.32 -3.10 2.21
CA ILE A 35 -1.76 -3.95 1.10
C ILE A 35 -1.18 -3.39 -0.19
N LEU A 36 -0.34 -4.16 -0.88
CA LEU A 36 0.16 -3.85 -2.21
C LEU A 36 -0.57 -4.71 -3.24
N LEU A 37 -1.18 -4.07 -4.24
CA LEU A 37 -1.72 -4.70 -5.44
C LEU A 37 -0.91 -4.23 -6.63
N MET A 38 -0.41 -5.14 -7.46
CA MET A 38 0.38 -4.78 -8.64
C MET A 38 0.12 -5.71 -9.82
N SER A 39 0.35 -5.20 -11.02
CA SER A 39 0.26 -5.99 -12.24
C SER A 39 1.31 -7.10 -12.27
N LYS A 40 0.90 -8.30 -12.72
CA LYS A 40 1.78 -9.46 -12.84
C LYS A 40 2.89 -9.27 -13.88
N THR A 41 2.73 -8.34 -14.82
CA THR A 41 3.73 -8.04 -15.84
C THR A 41 4.95 -7.30 -15.27
N LEU A 42 4.77 -6.58 -14.15
CA LEU A 42 5.80 -5.72 -13.57
C LEU A 42 6.71 -6.45 -12.60
N TYR A 43 6.28 -7.60 -12.10
CA TYR A 43 7.02 -8.35 -11.11
C TYR A 43 6.80 -9.83 -11.30
N CYS A 44 7.88 -10.59 -11.18
CA CYS A 44 7.88 -12.04 -11.28
C CYS A 44 7.20 -12.70 -10.07
N LEU A 45 6.01 -12.25 -9.66
CA LEU A 45 5.28 -12.68 -8.45
C LEU A 45 5.14 -14.21 -8.35
N ARG A 46 5.12 -14.90 -9.50
CA ARG A 46 5.04 -16.37 -9.56
C ARG A 46 6.36 -17.05 -9.17
N SER A 47 7.51 -16.48 -9.52
CA SER A 47 8.83 -17.09 -9.35
C SER A 47 9.72 -16.40 -8.30
N SER A 48 9.38 -15.18 -7.91
CA SER A 48 10.08 -14.39 -6.90
C SER A 48 9.05 -13.51 -6.18
N PRO A 49 8.28 -14.07 -5.23
CA PRO A 49 7.42 -13.26 -4.39
C PRO A 49 8.28 -12.31 -3.54
N PRO A 50 7.81 -11.09 -3.23
CA PRO A 50 8.53 -10.18 -2.34
C PRO A 50 8.77 -10.89 -1.00
N SER A 51 10.02 -10.99 -0.57
CA SER A 51 10.36 -11.48 0.76
C SER A 51 10.11 -10.39 1.81
N SER A 52 10.28 -10.74 3.09
CA SER A 52 9.94 -9.97 4.29
C SER A 52 9.88 -8.46 4.12
N CYS A 53 8.79 -7.85 4.60
CA CYS A 53 8.64 -6.41 4.66
C CYS A 53 9.84 -5.75 5.35
N GLY A 54 10.46 -4.77 4.67
CA GLY A 54 11.45 -3.90 5.28
C GLY A 54 10.78 -3.08 6.39
N GLY A 55 11.02 -3.45 7.65
CA GLY A 55 10.54 -2.72 8.81
C GLY A 55 11.47 -1.57 9.15
N GLY A 56 10.89 -0.38 9.38
CA GLY A 56 11.56 0.75 10.01
C GLY A 56 10.80 1.14 11.28
N THR A 57 11.51 1.29 12.40
CA THR A 57 10.92 1.77 13.64
C THR A 57 10.62 3.26 13.49
N VAL A 58 9.36 3.64 13.57
CA VAL A 58 8.97 5.05 13.68
C VAL A 58 9.35 5.50 15.10
N ALA A 59 10.45 6.24 15.23
CA ALA A 59 10.97 6.67 16.53
C ALA A 59 10.19 7.83 17.16
N PHE A 60 9.47 8.62 16.35
CA PHE A 60 8.74 9.80 16.83
C PHE A 60 7.57 10.15 15.90
N VAL A 61 6.41 10.43 16.48
CA VAL A 61 5.25 11.02 15.82
C VAL A 61 4.73 12.14 16.74
N ASN A 62 4.78 13.39 16.31
CA ASN A 62 4.17 14.50 17.07
C ASN A 62 2.69 14.65 16.67
N GLY A 63 1.79 14.68 17.66
CA GLY A 63 0.35 14.85 17.48
C GLY A 63 -0.17 16.25 17.81
N PHE A 64 0.70 17.21 18.13
CA PHE A 64 0.29 18.55 18.53
C PHE A 64 0.42 19.55 17.37
N SER A 65 -0.68 20.22 17.04
CA SER A 65 -0.63 21.55 16.44
C SER A 65 -0.05 22.51 17.49
N GLU A 66 1.13 23.07 17.22
CA GLU A 66 1.69 24.15 18.04
C GLU A 66 0.65 25.27 18.16
N GLN A 67 0.35 25.67 19.41
CA GLN A 67 -0.32 26.92 19.73
C GLN A 67 0.74 27.99 19.93
#